data_AF-A0A847D8W8-F1
#
_entry.id   AF-A0A847D8W8-F1
#
_cell.length_a   1.000
_cell.length_b   1.000
_cell.length_c   1.000
_cell.angle_alpha   90.00
_cell.angle_beta   90.00
_cell.angle_gamma   90.00
#
_symmetry.space_group_name_H-M   'P 1'
#
loop_
_entity.id
_entity.type
_entity.pdbx_description
1 polymer ?
#
loop_
_entity_poly.entity_id
_entity_poly.type
_entity_poly.pdbx_seq_one_letter_code
_entity_poly.pdbx_strand_id
1 'polypeptide(L)'
;SGLKMNHIYFTAVISGAGLAAALAKGDGSERIYIVEPTGDFENDPNVTDKKFPGNLTRSYRSQAPLKIVGEATEWLRQTPEDLRRWQEKLADNKGEIIN
;
A
#
# COMPACT_ATOMS: atom_id res chain seq x y z
N SER A 1 -1.63 -15.08 16.39
CA SER A 1 -2.35 -13.78 16.37
C SER A 1 -1.63 -12.87 15.39
N GLY A 2 -2.34 -12.29 14.42
CA GLY A 2 -1.72 -11.38 13.43
C GLY A 2 -1.43 -10.00 14.03
N LEU A 3 -0.61 -9.20 13.33
CA LEU A 3 -0.39 -7.79 13.66
C LEU A 3 -1.72 -7.02 13.49
N LYS A 4 -2.16 -6.32 14.54
CA LYS A 4 -3.31 -5.41 14.46
C LYS A 4 -2.83 -4.06 13.89
N MET A 5 -3.34 -3.66 12.73
CA MET A 5 -3.00 -2.37 12.12
C MET A 5 -3.72 -1.23 12.85
N ASN A 6 -2.99 -0.16 13.20
CA ASN A 6 -3.52 1.05 13.84
C ASN A 6 -3.89 2.14 12.82
N HIS A 7 -3.43 1.98 11.58
CA HIS A 7 -3.59 2.97 10.51
C HIS A 7 -4.13 2.31 9.24
N ILE A 8 -4.84 3.11 8.43
CA ILE A 8 -5.21 2.81 7.06
C ILE A 8 -4.14 3.42 6.15
N TYR A 9 -3.60 2.61 5.24
CA TYR A 9 -2.51 3.00 4.34
C TYR A 9 -3.05 3.27 2.94
N PHE A 10 -2.57 4.34 2.30
CA PHE A 10 -3.00 4.74 0.96
C PHE A 10 -1.87 5.49 0.23
N THR A 11 -1.96 5.60 -1.09
CA THR A 11 -0.93 6.25 -1.92
C THR A 11 -1.57 7.12 -3.00
N ALA A 12 -0.88 8.19 -3.37
CA ALA A 12 -1.25 9.03 -4.51
C ALA A 12 -0.68 8.52 -5.86
N VAL A 13 -0.06 7.34 -5.89
CA VAL A 13 0.54 6.75 -7.10
C VAL A 13 -0.18 5.44 -7.46
N ILE A 14 -0.82 5.42 -8.63
CA ILE A 14 -1.64 4.27 -9.07
C ILE A 14 -0.85 2.96 -9.21
N SER A 15 0.41 3.02 -9.67
CA SER A 15 1.27 1.83 -9.77
C SER A 15 1.64 1.26 -8.40
N GLY A 16 1.80 2.13 -7.39
CA GLY A 16 2.00 1.72 -6.01
C GLY A 16 0.76 1.02 -5.44
N ALA A 17 -0.42 1.58 -5.70
CA ALA A 17 -1.69 0.97 -5.29
C ALA A 17 -1.92 -0.40 -5.98
N GLY A 18 -1.62 -0.50 -7.28
CA GLY A 18 -1.73 -1.76 -8.02
C GLY A 18 -0.80 -2.85 -7.50
N LEU A 19 0.46 -2.51 -7.20
CA LEU A 19 1.38 -3.46 -6.57
C LEU A 19 0.89 -3.90 -5.18
N ALA A 20 0.41 -2.97 -4.37
CA ALA A 20 -0.13 -3.28 -3.04
C ALA A 20 -1.38 -4.19 -3.12
N ALA A 21 -2.27 -3.95 -4.09
CA ALA A 21 -3.45 -4.78 -4.33
C ALA A 21 -3.07 -6.21 -4.70
N ALA A 22 -2.06 -6.39 -5.56
CA ALA A 22 -1.59 -7.71 -5.98
C ALA A 22 -0.84 -8.50 -4.89
N LEU A 23 -0.32 -7.79 -3.87
CA LEU A 23 0.37 -8.39 -2.72
C LEU A 23 -0.53 -8.50 -1.48
N ALA A 24 -1.77 -8.02 -1.55
CA ALA A 24 -2.71 -8.07 -0.45
C ALA A 24 -3.03 -9.52 -0.07
N LYS A 25 -3.19 -9.78 1.23
CA LYS A 25 -3.59 -11.11 1.71
C LYS A 25 -5.07 -11.35 1.44
N GLY A 26 -5.38 -12.45 0.76
CA GLY A 26 -6.75 -12.92 0.52
C GLY A 26 -6.93 -13.49 -0.89
N ASP A 27 -8.03 -14.21 -1.10
CA ASP A 27 -8.33 -14.85 -2.39
C ASP A 27 -9.25 -14.00 -3.28
N GLY A 28 -9.60 -12.80 -2.82
CA GLY A 28 -10.42 -11.85 -3.58
C GLY A 28 -9.65 -11.22 -4.74
N SER A 29 -10.37 -10.79 -5.77
CA SER A 29 -9.77 -10.03 -6.86
C SER A 29 -9.17 -8.71 -6.36
N GLU A 30 -8.02 -8.34 -6.94
CA GLU A 30 -7.37 -7.05 -6.76
C GLU A 30 -8.36 -5.90 -7.00
N ARG A 31 -8.41 -4.94 -6.07
CA ARG A 31 -9.21 -3.72 -6.21
C ARG A 31 -8.41 -2.51 -5.75
N ILE A 32 -8.62 -1.38 -6.43
CA ILE A 32 -8.05 -0.09 -6.08
C ILE A 32 -9.20 0.89 -5.87
N TYR A 33 -9.39 1.33 -4.63
CA TYR A 33 -10.38 2.35 -4.30
C TYR A 33 -9.78 3.74 -4.35
N ILE A 34 -10.51 4.67 -4.94
CA ILE A 34 -10.22 6.10 -4.86
C ILE A 34 -10.86 6.59 -3.55
N VAL A 35 -10.04 7.24 -2.73
CA VAL A 35 -10.42 7.57 -1.35
C VAL A 35 -10.18 9.05 -1.04
N GLU A 36 -11.03 9.60 -0.19
CA GLU A 36 -10.86 10.90 0.45
C GLU A 36 -10.54 10.67 1.94
N PRO A 37 -9.43 11.21 2.47
CA PRO A 37 -9.18 11.23 3.90
C PRO A 37 -10.27 12.05 4.62
N THR A 38 -10.83 11.49 5.70
CA THR A 38 -11.83 12.21 6.50
C THR A 38 -11.23 12.93 7.72
N GLY A 39 -9.91 12.84 7.88
CA GLY A 39 -9.16 13.47 8.96
C GLY A 39 -7.67 13.53 8.61
N ASP A 40 -6.86 13.84 9.62
CA ASP A 40 -5.42 14.02 9.43
C ASP A 40 -4.74 12.74 8.96
N PHE A 41 -3.71 12.92 8.14
CA PHE A 41 -2.86 11.85 7.65
C PHE A 41 -1.40 12.32 7.61
N GLU A 42 -0.49 11.37 7.64
CA GLU A 42 0.95 11.61 7.63
C GLU A 42 1.64 10.76 6.56
N ASN A 43 2.90 11.08 6.26
CA ASN A 43 3.73 10.24 5.40
C ASN A 43 3.88 8.85 6.02
N ASP A 44 3.81 7.81 5.19
CA ASP A 44 4.05 6.45 5.65
C ASP A 44 5.53 6.26 6.03
N PRO A 45 5.86 6.04 7.32
CA PRO A 45 7.24 5.89 7.75
C PRO A 45 7.85 4.56 7.30
N ASN A 46 7.08 3.60 6.76
CA ASN A 46 7.64 2.36 6.23
C ASN A 46 8.38 2.56 4.90
N VAL A 47 8.08 3.64 4.17
CA VAL A 47 8.63 3.91 2.83
C VAL A 47 9.12 5.34 2.62
N THR A 48 8.93 6.22 3.60
CA THR A 48 9.47 7.59 3.63
C THR A 48 10.83 7.61 4.32
N ASP A 49 11.80 8.30 3.74
CA ASP A 49 13.17 8.44 4.29
C ASP A 49 13.85 7.08 4.61
N LYS A 50 13.52 6.04 3.83
CA LYS A 50 14.14 4.71 3.95
C LYS A 50 15.27 4.53 2.95
N LYS A 51 14.94 4.11 1.74
CA LYS A 51 15.93 3.90 0.68
C LYS A 51 16.38 5.21 0.05
N PHE A 52 15.48 6.18 0.00
CA PHE A 52 15.69 7.50 -0.60
C PHE A 52 15.10 8.58 0.32
N PRO A 53 15.64 9.81 0.28
CA PRO A 53 15.10 10.93 1.05
C PRO A 53 13.72 11.35 0.56
N GLY A 54 12.85 11.70 1.50
CA GLY A 54 11.48 12.12 1.28
C GLY A 54 10.50 10.98 0.98
N ASN A 55 9.29 11.37 0.58
CA ASN A 55 8.19 10.45 0.27
C ASN A 55 8.00 10.32 -1.26
N LEU A 56 8.96 9.69 -1.94
CA LEU A 56 8.91 9.52 -3.40
C LEU A 56 7.73 8.63 -3.86
N THR A 57 7.31 7.70 -3.02
CA THR A 57 6.16 6.81 -3.31
C THR A 57 4.82 7.50 -3.08
N ARG A 58 4.83 8.71 -2.48
CA ARG A 58 3.64 9.45 -2.05
C ARG A 58 2.69 8.55 -1.28
N SER A 59 3.24 7.77 -0.36
CA SER A 59 2.49 6.86 0.50
C SER A 59 2.21 7.52 1.84
N TYR A 60 1.01 7.31 2.34
CA TYR A 60 0.47 7.97 3.52
C TYR A 60 -0.27 6.97 4.39
N ARG A 61 -0.52 7.38 5.64
CA ARG A 61 -1.36 6.63 6.56
C ARG A 61 -2.22 7.55 7.42
N SER A 62 -3.39 7.06 7.84
CA SER A 62 -4.30 7.79 8.73
C SER A 62 -4.91 6.86 9.79
N GLN A 63 -5.16 7.38 10.99
CA GLN A 63 -5.98 6.73 12.01
C GLN A 63 -7.48 7.02 11.80
N ALA A 64 -7.80 8.11 11.10
CA ALA A 64 -9.16 8.42 10.73
C ALA A 64 -9.63 7.50 9.59
N PRO A 65 -10.94 7.23 9.50
CA PRO A 65 -11.50 6.51 8.36
C PRO A 65 -11.17 7.19 7.02
N LEU A 66 -11.24 6.40 5.95
CA LEU A 66 -11.22 6.92 4.59
C LEU A 66 -12.61 6.75 3.98
N LYS A 67 -13.03 7.75 3.19
CA LYS A 67 -14.27 7.68 2.41
C LYS A 67 -13.95 7.18 1.00
N ILE A 68 -14.55 6.07 0.60
CA ILE A 68 -14.47 5.59 -0.78
C ILE A 68 -15.35 6.49 -1.65
N VAL A 69 -14.77 7.07 -2.69
CA VAL A 69 -15.46 7.95 -3.66
C VAL A 69 -15.46 7.39 -5.08
N GLY A 70 -14.75 6.29 -5.31
CA GLY A 70 -14.75 5.58 -6.58
C GLY A 70 -13.87 4.34 -6.53
N GLU A 71 -13.82 3.66 -7.67
CA GLU A 71 -12.95 2.51 -7.90
C GLU A 71 -12.19 2.75 -9.20
N ALA A 72 -10.87 2.62 -9.16
CA ALA A 72 -10.06 2.62 -10.37
C ALA A 72 -10.13 1.21 -10.96
N THR A 73 -10.59 1.09 -12.20
CA THR A 73 -10.75 -0.19 -12.90
C THR A 73 -9.62 -0.46 -13.89
N GLU A 74 -8.84 0.56 -14.23
CA GLU A 74 -7.77 0.49 -15.22
C GLU A 74 -6.42 0.86 -14.59
N TRP A 75 -5.52 -0.11 -14.53
CA TRP A 75 -4.13 0.08 -14.14
C TRP A 75 -3.26 -1.02 -14.76
N LEU A 76 -1.95 -0.77 -14.82
CA LEU A 76 -0.99 -1.77 -15.27
C LEU A 76 -0.87 -2.88 -14.22
N ARG A 77 -1.35 -4.07 -14.54
CA ARG A 77 -1.18 -5.25 -13.71
C ARG A 77 0.26 -5.74 -13.78
N GLN A 78 0.74 -6.27 -12.66
CA GLN A 78 2.05 -6.90 -12.59
C GLN A 78 2.02 -8.23 -13.34
N THR A 79 3.13 -8.60 -13.96
CA THR A 79 3.27 -9.94 -14.54
C THR A 79 3.38 -10.99 -13.43
N PRO A 80 2.99 -12.25 -13.68
CA PRO A 80 3.19 -13.33 -12.70
C PRO A 80 4.65 -13.46 -12.24
N GLU A 81 5.60 -13.26 -13.15
CA GLU A 81 7.03 -13.29 -12.85
C GLU A 81 7.44 -12.15 -11.91
N ASP A 82 6.95 -10.92 -12.14
CA ASP A 82 7.21 -9.78 -11.27
C ASP A 82 6.62 -9.99 -9.87
N LEU A 83 5.39 -10.51 -9.79
CA LEU A 83 4.74 -10.81 -8.51
C LEU A 83 5.51 -11.84 -7.71
N ARG A 84 5.95 -12.92 -8.36
CA ARG A 84 6.78 -13.93 -7.72
C ARG A 84 8.07 -13.31 -7.15
N ARG A 85 8.75 -12.45 -7.93
CA ARG A 85 9.96 -11.77 -7.49
C ARG A 85 9.70 -10.84 -6.29
N TRP A 86 8.55 -10.18 -6.26
CA TRP A 86 8.15 -9.36 -5.11
C TRP A 86 7.87 -10.19 -3.86
N GLN A 87 7.16 -11.31 -4.00
CA GLN A 87 6.88 -12.24 -2.91
C GLN A 87 8.18 -12.82 -2.31
N GLU A 88 9.12 -13.24 -3.15
CA GLU A 88 10.43 -13.72 -2.72
C GLU A 88 11.19 -12.64 -1.92
N LYS A 89 11.23 -11.40 -2.43
CA LYS A 89 11.86 -10.28 -1.71
C LYS A 89 11.19 -9.96 -0.37
N LEU A 90 9.87 -10.09 -0.29
CA LEU A 90 9.13 -9.85 0.95
C LEU A 90 9.33 -10.97 1.96
N ALA A 91 9.46 -12.22 1.51
CA ALA A 91 9.76 -13.36 2.36
C ALA A 91 11.16 -13.24 3.01
N ASP A 92 12.13 -12.68 2.27
CA ASP A 92 13.48 -12.41 2.76
C ASP A 92 13.56 -11.13 3.62
N ASN A 93 12.51 -10.31 3.65
CA ASN A 93 12.49 -9.05 4.38
C ASN A 93 12.27 -9.28 5.88
N LYS A 94 13.23 -8.84 6.69
CA LYS A 94 13.18 -8.91 8.17
C LYS A 94 12.72 -7.60 8.83
N GLY A 95 12.30 -6.63 8.03
CA GLY A 95 11.82 -5.33 8.50
C GLY A 95 10.48 -5.47 9.18
N GLU A 96 10.34 -4.83 10.34
CA GLU A 96 9.06 -4.74 11.03
C GLU A 96 8.27 -3.54 10.51
N ILE A 97 6.95 -3.71 10.42
CA ILE A 97 6.05 -2.61 10.10
C ILE A 97 6.05 -1.63 11.27
N ILE A 98 6.34 -0.37 10.98
CA ILE A 98 6.16 0.73 11.93
C ILE A 98 4.67 1.04 11.94
N ASN A 99 3.95 0.57 12.96
CA ASN A 99 2.50 0.61 13.06
C ASN A 99 1.98 1.57 14.13
#